data_AF-A0A538CJ16-F1
#
_entry.id   AF-A0A538CJ16-F1
#
_cell.length_a   1.000
_cell.length_b   1.000
_cell.length_c   1.000
_cell.angle_alpha   90.00
_cell.angle_beta   90.00
_cell.angle_gamma   90.00
#
_symmetry.space_group_name_H-M   'P 1'
#
loop_
_entity.id
_entity.type
_entity.pdbx_description
1 polymer ?
#
loop_
_entity_poly.entity_id
_entity_poly.type
_entity_poly.pdbx_seq_one_letter_code
_entity_poly.pdbx_strand_id
1 'polypeptide(L)'
;MALARVVTFDGVSKDRMQQMERDMDEGQPPEGFPASEMIALHDPDTEKSMVILMFESEDDYKTADEMLNAMPAGDTPGQRTSVTKYDVAMRMKS
;
A
#
# COMPACT_ATOMS: atom_id res chain seq x y z
N MET A 1 2.77 16.81 -9.00
CA MET A 1 3.66 15.73 -9.51
C MET A 1 3.14 14.45 -8.90
N ALA A 2 3.03 13.37 -9.66
CA ALA A 2 2.55 12.12 -9.10
C ALA A 2 3.58 11.56 -8.12
N LEU A 3 3.13 11.11 -6.96
CA LEU A 3 3.97 10.55 -5.89
C LEU A 3 3.58 9.10 -5.67
N ALA A 4 4.56 8.28 -5.30
CA ALA A 4 4.34 6.91 -4.87
C ALA A 4 4.85 6.69 -3.46
N ARG A 5 4.02 6.04 -2.62
CA ARG A 5 4.46 5.44 -1.35
C ARG A 5 4.63 3.94 -1.59
N VAL A 6 5.85 3.45 -1.45
CA VAL A 6 6.16 2.02 -1.57
C VAL A 6 6.49 1.48 -0.19
N VAL A 7 5.80 0.39 0.18
CA VAL A 7 5.92 -0.25 1.49
C VAL A 7 6.29 -1.70 1.28
N THR A 8 7.28 -2.19 2.03
CA THR A 8 7.64 -3.61 2.02
C THR A 8 7.20 -4.26 3.33
N PHE A 9 6.63 -5.46 3.22
CA PHE A 9 6.25 -6.32 4.33
C PHE A 9 6.92 -7.68 4.21
N ASP A 10 7.41 -8.20 5.32
CA ASP A 10 7.91 -9.57 5.44
C ASP A 10 6.92 -10.44 6.24
N GLY A 11 6.95 -11.76 6.04
CA GLY A 11 6.07 -12.71 6.72
C GLY A 11 4.62 -12.65 6.23
N VAL A 12 4.42 -12.33 4.96
CA VAL A 12 3.10 -12.25 4.33
C VAL A 12 2.81 -13.58 3.62
N SER A 13 1.92 -14.38 4.20
CA SER A 13 1.50 -15.65 3.62
C SER A 13 0.53 -15.45 2.46
N LYS A 14 0.41 -16.48 1.61
CA LYS A 14 -0.57 -16.50 0.51
C LYS A 14 -2.01 -16.38 1.03
N ASP A 15 -2.33 -17.08 2.11
CA ASP A 15 -3.67 -17.05 2.72
C ASP A 15 -4.01 -15.64 3.24
N ARG A 16 -3.02 -14.93 3.80
CA ARG A 16 -3.18 -13.55 4.25
C ARG A 16 -3.47 -12.60 3.08
N MET A 17 -2.80 -12.77 1.95
CA MET A 17 -3.08 -11.99 0.74
C MET A 17 -4.49 -12.25 0.20
N GLN A 18 -4.92 -13.52 0.15
CA GLN A 18 -6.28 -13.87 -0.28
C GLN A 18 -7.36 -13.32 0.65
N GLN A 19 -7.08 -13.28 1.96
CA GLN A 19 -7.97 -12.64 2.92
C GLN A 19 -8.08 -11.14 2.63
N MET A 20 -6.95 -10.47 2.44
CA MET A 20 -6.95 -9.04 2.13
C MET A 20 -7.65 -8.71 0.82
N GLU A 21 -7.48 -9.51 -0.22
CA GLU A 21 -8.18 -9.32 -1.50
C GLU A 21 -9.69 -9.35 -1.30
N ARG A 22 -10.20 -10.31 -0.52
CA ARG A 22 -11.63 -10.36 -0.13
C ARG A 22 -12.04 -9.15 0.70
N ASP A 23 -11.25 -8.78 1.71
CA ASP A 23 -11.54 -7.63 2.57
C ASP A 23 -11.55 -6.31 1.76
N MET A 24 -10.75 -6.20 0.70
CA MET A 24 -10.71 -5.04 -0.20
C MET A 24 -11.84 -5.04 -1.24
N ASP A 25 -12.25 -6.21 -1.73
CA ASP A 25 -13.40 -6.33 -2.64
C ASP A 25 -14.72 -6.02 -1.92
N GLU A 26 -14.82 -6.39 -0.64
CA GLU A 26 -15.99 -6.14 0.21
C GLU A 26 -15.93 -4.76 0.90
N GLY A 27 -14.73 -4.23 1.10
CA GLY A 27 -14.47 -2.99 1.82
C GLY A 27 -14.41 -1.76 0.92
N GLN A 28 -14.80 -0.62 1.48
CA GLN A 28 -14.45 0.68 0.89
C GLN A 28 -13.14 1.16 1.52
N PRO A 29 -12.30 1.92 0.78
CA PRO A 29 -11.17 2.61 1.38
C PRO A 29 -11.62 3.41 2.61
N PRO A 30 -10.76 3.57 3.63
CA PRO A 30 -11.08 4.41 4.78
C PRO A 30 -11.59 5.79 4.33
N GLU A 31 -12.58 6.32 5.02
CA GLU A 31 -13.13 7.64 4.69
C GLU A 31 -12.01 8.69 4.67
N GLY A 32 -11.94 9.47 3.58
CA GLY A 32 -10.90 10.47 3.38
C GLY A 32 -9.54 9.92 2.92
N PHE A 33 -9.40 8.63 2.63
CA PHE A 33 -8.14 8.07 2.12
C PHE A 33 -7.85 8.57 0.68
N PRO A 34 -6.76 9.31 0.44
CA PRO A 34 -6.60 10.11 -0.78
C PRO A 34 -5.84 9.37 -1.91
N ALA A 35 -5.59 8.06 -1.77
CA ALA A 35 -4.88 7.30 -2.80
C ALA A 35 -5.76 7.08 -4.05
N SER A 36 -5.22 7.43 -5.21
CA SER A 36 -5.91 7.26 -6.51
C SER A 36 -5.82 5.83 -7.07
N GLU A 37 -4.80 5.08 -6.64
CA GLU A 37 -4.55 3.69 -7.04
C GLU A 37 -3.70 3.00 -5.98
N MET A 38 -4.02 1.74 -5.70
CA MET A 38 -3.21 0.83 -4.90
C MET A 38 -2.84 -0.38 -5.74
N ILE A 39 -1.57 -0.78 -5.69
CA ILE A 39 -1.05 -2.02 -6.29
C ILE A 39 -0.37 -2.82 -5.19
N ALA A 40 -0.78 -4.07 -5.00
CA ALA A 40 -0.12 -5.01 -4.10
C ALA A 40 0.59 -6.10 -4.92
N LEU A 41 1.88 -6.28 -4.69
CA LEU A 41 2.68 -7.36 -5.23
C LEU A 41 2.98 -8.35 -4.11
N HIS A 42 2.84 -9.65 -4.37
CA HIS A 42 3.18 -10.70 -3.41
C HIS A 42 4.21 -11.65 -4.02
N ASP A 43 5.29 -11.89 -3.29
CA ASP A 43 6.26 -12.93 -3.55
C ASP A 43 5.98 -14.10 -2.59
N PRO A 44 5.33 -15.19 -3.08
CA PRO A 44 5.00 -16.33 -2.25
C PRO A 44 6.23 -17.18 -1.88
N ASP A 45 7.34 -17.07 -2.62
CA ASP A 45 8.53 -17.88 -2.36
C ASP A 45 9.33 -17.33 -1.18
N THR A 46 9.29 -16.00 -0.97
CA THR A 46 9.99 -15.32 0.13
C THR A 46 9.06 -14.77 1.22
N GLU A 47 7.75 -15.00 1.09
CA GLU A 47 6.71 -14.45 1.97
C GLU A 47 6.81 -12.92 2.12
N LYS A 48 7.04 -12.23 1.01
CA LYS A 48 7.15 -10.76 0.98
C LYS A 48 5.99 -10.14 0.24
N SER A 49 5.58 -8.95 0.66
CA SER A 49 4.61 -8.13 -0.06
C SER A 49 5.13 -6.72 -0.25
N MET A 50 4.86 -6.14 -1.42
CA MET A 50 5.11 -4.74 -1.71
C MET A 50 3.80 -4.05 -2.06
N VAL A 51 3.46 -3.01 -1.29
CA VAL A 51 2.28 -2.18 -1.55
C VAL A 51 2.73 -0.82 -2.09
N ILE A 52 2.18 -0.45 -3.25
CA ILE A 52 2.44 0.80 -3.94
C ILE A 52 1.15 1.62 -3.94
N LEU A 53 1.21 2.83 -3.41
CA LEU A 53 0.09 3.78 -3.38
C LEU A 53 0.44 5.01 -4.22
N MET A 54 -0.45 5.39 -5.13
CA MET A 54 -0.26 6.54 -6.02
C MET A 54 -1.07 7.75 -5.56
N PHE A 55 -0.43 8.91 -5.53
CA PHE A 55 -1.01 10.19 -5.12
C PHE A 55 -0.83 11.26 -6.19
N GLU A 56 -1.79 12.18 -6.29
CA GLU A 56 -1.76 13.26 -7.27
C GLU A 56 -1.06 14.52 -6.74
N SER A 57 -1.08 14.70 -5.41
CA SER A 57 -0.48 15.85 -4.73
C SER A 57 0.37 15.46 -3.50
N GLU A 58 1.19 16.41 -3.06
CA GLU A 58 1.97 16.30 -1.81
C GLU A 58 1.07 16.22 -0.58
N ASP A 59 -0.07 16.91 -0.59
CA ASP A 59 -0.99 16.93 0.54
C ASP A 59 -1.71 15.58 0.67
N ASP A 60 -2.13 14.98 -0.45
CA ASP A 60 -2.67 13.61 -0.47
C ASP A 60 -1.67 12.61 0.11
N TYR A 61 -0.40 12.71 -0.30
CA TYR A 61 0.66 11.86 0.23
C TYR A 61 0.79 12.02 1.75
N LYS A 62 0.83 13.26 2.26
CA LYS A 62 1.00 13.52 3.69
C LYS A 62 -0.17 12.98 4.50
N THR A 63 -1.40 13.27 4.08
CA THR A 63 -2.61 12.78 4.75
C THR A 63 -2.62 11.25 4.79
N ALA A 64 -2.33 10.59 3.65
CA ALA A 64 -2.25 9.13 3.64
C ALA A 64 -1.12 8.58 4.50
N ASP A 65 0.06 9.20 4.47
CA ASP A 65 1.21 8.73 5.25
C ASP A 65 0.94 8.82 6.76
N GLU A 66 0.29 9.91 7.23
CA GLU A 66 -0.15 10.04 8.62
C GLU A 66 -1.15 8.94 9.00
N MET A 67 -2.19 8.72 8.18
CA MET A 67 -3.18 7.66 8.41
C MET A 67 -2.54 6.27 8.47
N LEU A 68 -1.66 5.95 7.52
CA LEU A 68 -1.02 4.62 7.41
C LEU A 68 0.09 4.40 8.43
N ASN A 69 0.71 5.45 8.95
CA ASN A 69 1.68 5.35 10.04
C ASN A 69 0.99 5.18 11.40
N ALA A 70 -0.24 5.68 11.54
CA ALA A 70 -1.07 5.45 12.72
C ALA A 70 -1.68 4.04 12.80
N MET A 71 -1.67 3.27 11.70
CA MET A 71 -2.20 1.90 11.70
C MET A 71 -1.38 0.99 12.64
N PRO A 72 -2.04 0.26 13.55
CA PRO A 72 -1.41 -0.79 14.35
C PRO A 72 -0.72 -1.85 13.48
N ALA A 73 0.38 -2.41 13.95
CA ALA A 73 1.10 -3.45 13.22
C ALA A 73 0.22 -4.69 12.92
N GLY A 74 -0.72 -5.01 13.81
CA GLY A 74 -1.67 -6.12 13.62
C GLY A 74 -2.65 -5.91 12.47
N ASP A 75 -2.86 -4.66 12.05
CA ASP A 75 -3.78 -4.30 10.96
C ASP A 75 -3.05 -4.24 9.60
N THR A 76 -1.74 -4.48 9.60
CA THR A 76 -0.94 -4.57 8.38
C THR A 76 -0.88 -6.01 7.85
N PRO A 77 -0.49 -6.21 6.58
CA PRO A 77 -0.44 -7.55 5.96
C PRO A 77 0.58 -8.48 6.63
N GLY A 78 1.63 -7.91 7.19
CA GLY A 78 2.75 -8.60 7.83
C GLY A 78 3.69 -7.60 8.50
N GLN A 79 4.92 -7.98 8.76
CA GLN A 79 5.87 -7.07 9.40
C GLN A 79 6.35 -6.00 8.42
N ARG A 80 5.96 -4.75 8.62
CA ARG A 80 6.45 -3.61 7.82
C ARG A 80 7.96 -3.45 8.00
N THR A 81 8.73 -3.59 6.93
CA THR A 81 10.19 -3.50 6.93
C THR A 81 10.72 -2.21 6.31
N SER A 82 9.95 -1.56 5.42
CA SER A 82 10.32 -0.27 4.85
C SER A 82 9.10 0.54 4.41
N VAL A 83 9.27 1.87 4.41
CA VAL A 83 8.37 2.85 3.80
C VAL A 83 9.25 3.83 3.03
N THR A 84 8.94 4.08 1.77
CA THR A 84 9.72 5.01 0.95
C THR A 84 8.83 5.81 0.02
N LYS A 85 9.09 7.11 -0.04
CA LYS A 85 8.47 8.07 -0.96
C LYS A 85 9.26 8.13 -2.26
N TYR A 86 8.56 8.16 -3.39
CA TYR A 86 9.15 8.35 -4.72
C TYR A 86 8.40 9.42 -5.48
N ASP A 87 9.15 10.20 -6.26
CA ASP A 87 8.59 10.95 -7.38
C ASP A 87 8.35 9.98 -8.54
N VAL A 88 7.12 9.94 -9.05
CA VAL A 88 6.78 9.06 -10.17
C VAL A 88 7.31 9.69 -11.46
N ALA A 89 8.47 9.22 -11.90
CA ALA A 89 9.13 9.73 -13.10
C ALA A 89 8.35 9.42 -14.39
N MET A 90 7.68 8.26 -14.47
CA MET A 90 6.88 7.84 -15.61
C MET A 90 5.81 6.83 -15.18
N ARG A 91 4.60 6.96 -15.75
CA ARG A 91 3.52 5.98 -15.65
C ARG A 91 2.83 5.91 -17.00
N MET A 92 2.81 4.72 -17.61
CA MET A 92 2.21 4.50 -18.92
C MET A 92 1.02 3.55 -18.77
N LYS A 93 -0.11 3.92 -19.38
CA LYS A 93 -1.27 3.04 -19.55
C LYS A 93 -1.34 2.69 -21.04
N SER A 94 -1.43 1.41 -21.37
CA SER A 94 -1.60 0.91 -22.75
C SER A 94 -3.07 0.87 -23.14
#